data_AF-A0A6B3FCE4-F1
#
_entry.id   AF-A0A6B3FCE4-F1
#
_cell.length_a   1.000
_cell.length_b   1.000
_cell.length_c   1.000
_cell.angle_alpha   90.00
_cell.angle_beta   90.00
_cell.angle_gamma   90.00
#
_symmetry.space_group_name_H-M   'P 1'
#
loop_
_entity.id
_entity.type
_entity.pdbx_description
1 polymer ?
#
loop_
_entity_poly.entity_id
_entity_poly.type
_entity_poly.pdbx_seq_one_letter_code
_entity_poly.pdbx_strand_id
1 'polypeptide(L)' 'MCASERLEFDDYLKSIGDEKLVLDMLAGDLQRVIEYPKLGFAIEQEVPEDVHAAYESLIRSGFTSRLIAS' A
#
# COMPACT_ATOMS: atom_id res chain seq x y z
N MET A 1 -7.31 22.99 10.21
CA MET A 1 -6.21 22.01 10.28
C MET A 1 -6.83 20.64 10.16
N CYS A 2 -6.59 19.91 9.06
CA CYS A 2 -7.06 18.53 8.91
C CYS A 2 -5.90 17.60 9.23
N ALA A 3 -6.10 16.66 10.15
CA ALA A 3 -5.17 15.58 10.45
C ALA A 3 -6.00 14.30 10.61
N SER A 4 -5.40 13.17 10.28
CA SER A 4 -6.01 11.87 10.59
C SER A 4 -6.09 11.66 12.10
N GLU A 5 -6.92 10.70 12.51
CA GLU A 5 -6.89 10.19 13.87
C GLU A 5 -5.49 9.65 14.19
N ARG A 6 -5.05 9.84 15.45
CA ARG A 6 -3.80 9.25 15.94
C ARG A 6 -4.10 7.87 16.49
N LEU A 7 -3.85 6.84 15.68
CA LEU A 7 -4.00 5.45 16.05
C LEU A 7 -2.71 4.70 15.75
N GLU A 8 -2.39 3.73 16.60
CA GLU A 8 -1.36 2.75 16.31
C GLU A 8 -1.84 1.79 15.22
N PHE A 9 -0.91 1.19 14.49
CA PHE A 9 -1.24 0.30 13.38
C PHE A 9 -2.10 -0.89 13.83
N ASP A 10 -1.77 -1.52 14.96
CA ASP A 10 -2.53 -2.65 15.50
C ASP A 10 -3.97 -2.28 15.85
N ASP A 11 -4.20 -1.07 16.35
CA ASP A 11 -5.55 -0.61 16.70
C ASP A 11 -6.34 -0.22 15.45
N TYR A 12 -5.65 0.29 14.43
CA TYR A 12 -6.25 0.50 13.10
C TYR A 12 -6.71 -0.82 12.47
N LEU A 13 -5.86 -1.85 12.50
CA LEU A 13 -6.22 -3.20 12.02
C LEU A 13 -7.46 -3.75 12.73
N LYS A 14 -7.48 -3.67 14.07
CA LYS A 14 -8.64 -4.10 14.88
C LYS A 14 -9.90 -3.32 14.54
N SER A 15 -9.78 -2.01 14.28
CA SER A 15 -10.94 -1.16 13.95
C SER A 15 -11.61 -1.55 12.63
N ILE A 16 -10.84 -2.04 11.66
CA ILE A 16 -11.35 -2.50 10.36
C ILE A 16 -11.84 -3.95 10.46
N GLY A 17 -11.14 -4.78 11.24
CA GLY A 17 -11.50 -6.18 11.48
C GLY A 17 -11.15 -7.14 10.35
N ASP A 18 -10.51 -6.65 9.28
CA ASP A 18 -9.98 -7.44 8.18
C ASP A 18 -8.55 -7.00 7.86
N GLU A 19 -7.58 -7.68 8.48
CA GLU A 19 -6.15 -7.37 8.31
C GLU A 19 -5.69 -7.57 6.88
N LYS A 20 -6.23 -8.59 6.20
CA LYS A 20 -5.85 -8.88 4.81
C LYS A 20 -6.29 -7.73 3.91
N LEU A 21 -7.49 -7.20 4.11
CA LEU A 21 -7.98 -6.04 3.37
C LEU A 21 -7.08 -4.82 3.55
N VAL A 22 -6.62 -4.54 4.77
CA VAL A 22 -5.72 -3.41 5.03
C VAL A 22 -4.39 -3.60 4.30
N LEU A 23 -3.82 -4.78 4.37
CA LEU A 23 -2.56 -5.08 3.68
C LEU A 23 -2.71 -5.07 2.16
N ASP A 24 -3.83 -5.57 1.62
CA ASP A 24 -4.15 -5.47 0.20
C ASP A 24 -4.23 -3.99 -0.23
N MET A 25 -4.88 -3.13 0.55
CA MET A 25 -4.96 -1.70 0.28
C MET A 25 -3.59 -1.04 0.25
N LEU A 26 -2.76 -1.26 1.28
CA LEU A 26 -1.41 -0.70 1.36
C LEU A 26 -0.53 -1.15 0.18
N ALA A 27 -0.59 -2.42 -0.20
CA ALA A 27 0.14 -2.94 -1.36
C ALA A 27 -0.32 -2.26 -2.67
N GLY A 28 -1.63 -2.13 -2.86
CA GLY A 28 -2.18 -1.43 -4.03
C GLY A 28 -1.76 0.04 -4.08
N ASP A 29 -1.76 0.73 -2.94
CA ASP A 29 -1.38 2.15 -2.88
C ASP A 29 0.10 2.35 -3.20
N LEU A 30 0.98 1.49 -2.67
CA LEU A 30 2.40 1.51 -3.04
C LEU A 30 2.62 1.21 -4.53
N GLN A 31 1.87 0.26 -5.10
CA GLN A 31 1.95 0.01 -6.55
C GLN A 31 1.62 1.27 -7.35
N ARG A 32 0.62 2.07 -6.93
CA ARG A 32 0.27 3.32 -7.62
C ARG A 32 1.37 4.36 -7.49
N VAL A 33 2.03 4.47 -6.34
CA VAL A 33 3.21 5.34 -6.17
C VAL A 33 4.29 5.01 -7.21
N ILE A 34 4.47 3.72 -7.53
CA ILE A 34 5.48 3.23 -8.49
C ILE A 34 5.00 3.36 -9.95
N GLU A 35 3.75 3.01 -10.25
CA GLU A 35 3.25 2.88 -11.63
C GLU A 35 2.65 4.17 -12.20
N TYR A 36 2.01 4.99 -11.37
CA TYR A 36 1.32 6.20 -11.84
C TYR A 36 2.23 7.29 -12.43
N PRO A 37 3.48 7.48 -11.97
CA PRO A 37 4.41 8.40 -12.63
C PRO A 37 4.64 8.07 -14.11
N LYS A 38 4.67 6.78 -14.47
CA LYS A 38 4.83 6.31 -15.86
C LYS A 38 3.66 6.71 -16.76
N LEU A 39 2.49 6.94 -16.15
CA LEU A 39 1.26 7.35 -16.82
C LEU A 39 1.01 8.87 -16.73
N GLY A 40 1.89 9.62 -16.07
CA GLY A 40 1.74 11.07 -15.86
C GLY A 40 0.67 11.45 -14.82
N PHE A 41 0.18 10.50 -14.02
CA PHE A 41 -0.83 10.76 -12.98
C PHE A 41 -0.22 11.23 -11.65
N ALA A 42 1.08 10.97 -11.43
CA ALA A 42 1.80 11.33 -10.22
C ALA A 42 3.24 11.79 -10.54
N ILE A 43 3.88 12.46 -9.59
CA ILE A 43 5.32 12.75 -9.64
C ILE A 43 6.07 11.52 -9.15
N GLU A 44 7.19 11.19 -9.81
CA GLU A 44 8.06 10.08 -9.41
C GLU A 44 8.63 10.28 -8.00
N GLN A 45 8.59 9.22 -7.20
CA GLN A 45 9.14 9.18 -5.85
C GLN A 45 10.17 8.06 -5.77
N GLU A 46 11.30 8.33 -5.13
CA GLU A 46 12.27 7.28 -4.82
C GLU A 46 11.66 6.36 -3.77
N VAL A 47 11.50 5.08 -4.12
CA VAL A 47 11.04 4.04 -3.20
C VAL A 47 12.27 3.26 -2.75
N PRO A 48 12.59 3.24 -1.44
CA PRO A 48 13.73 2.50 -0.92
C PRO A 48 13.68 1.00 -1.25
N GLU A 49 14.85 0.37 -1.38
CA GLU A 49 14.96 -1.04 -1.77
C GLU A 49 14.26 -1.99 -0.79
N ASP A 50 14.34 -1.72 0.51
CA ASP A 50 13.68 -2.50 1.55
C ASP A 50 12.15 -2.42 1.45
N VAL A 51 11.60 -1.25 1.11
CA VAL A 51 10.17 -1.06 0.83
C VAL A 51 9.75 -1.84 -0.42
N HIS A 52 10.54 -1.81 -1.49
CA HIS A 52 10.31 -2.64 -2.67
C HIS A 52 10.34 -4.14 -2.34
N ALA A 53 11.32 -4.60 -1.56
CA ALA A 53 11.43 -5.99 -1.18
C ALA A 53 10.24 -6.46 -0.32
N ALA A 54 9.76 -5.61 0.59
CA ALA A 54 8.57 -5.88 1.40
C ALA A 54 7.30 -5.97 0.54
N TYR A 55 7.12 -5.04 -0.40
CA TYR A 55 6.03 -5.06 -1.38
C TYR A 55 5.99 -6.36 -2.19
N GLU A 56 7.13 -6.75 -2.76
CA GLU A 56 7.26 -8.00 -3.52
C GLU A 56 6.97 -9.23 -2.64
N SER A 57 7.38 -9.19 -1.36
CA SER A 57 7.04 -10.26 -0.41
C SER A 57 5.54 -10.36 -0.17
N LEU A 58 4.84 -9.24 -0.01
CA LEU A 58 3.39 -9.21 0.18
C LEU A 58 2.65 -9.75 -1.05
N ILE A 59 3.09 -9.39 -2.26
CA ILE A 59 2.52 -9.95 -3.50
C ILE A 59 2.67 -11.47 -3.53
N ARG A 60 3.87 -11.99 -3.26
CA ARG A 60 4.12 -13.43 -3.22
C ARG A 60 3.30 -14.15 -2.15
N SER A 61 2.97 -13.47 -1.06
CA SER A 61 2.10 -13.98 0.00
C SER A 61 0.59 -13.89 -0.32
N GLY A 62 0.21 -13.33 -1.48
CA GLY A 62 -1.18 -13.29 -1.95
C GLY A 62 -1.96 -12.01 -1.58
N PHE A 63 -1.26 -10.94 -1.19
CA PHE A 63 -1.88 -9.64 -0.93
C PHE A 63 -2.07 -8.83 -2.23
N THR A 64 -2.93 -9.33 -3.12
CA THR A 64 -3.05 -8.84 -4.51
C THR A 64 -4.40 -8.24 -4.87
N SER A 65 -5.39 -8.24 -3.97
CA SER A 65 -6.80 -7.97 -4.34
C SER A 65 -7.08 -6.51 -4.77
N ARG A 66 -6.15 -5.60 -4.47
CA ARG A 66 -6.25 -4.16 -4.77
C ARG A 66 -5.17 -3.67 -5.74
N LEU A 67 -4.36 -4.59 -6.30
CA LEU A 67 -3.40 -4.24 -7.34
C LEU A 67 -4.14 -3.78 -8.61
N ILE A 68 -3.48 -2.96 -9.40
CA ILE A 68 -3.93 -2.56 -10.73
C ILE A 68 -4.04 -3.84 -11.57
N ALA A 69 -5.24 -4.09 -12.10
CA ALA A 69 -5.47 -5.23 -12.97
C ALA A 69 -4.63 -5.09 -14.25
N SER A 70 -4.01 -6.21 -14.65
CA SER A 70 -3.35 -6.35 -15.95
C SER A 70 -4.36 -6.44 -17.08
#